data_AF-A0AAE0MUB6-F1
#
_entry.id   AF-A0AAE0MUB6-F1
#
_cell.length_a   1.000
_cell.length_b   1.000
_cell.length_c   1.000
_cell.angle_alpha   90.00
_cell.angle_beta   90.00
_cell.angle_gamma   90.00
#
_symmetry.space_group_name_H-M   'P 1'
#
loop_
_entity.id
_entity.type
_entity.pdbx_description
1 polymer ?
#
loop_
_entity_poly.entity_id
_entity_poly.type
_entity_poly.pdbx_seq_one_letter_code
_entity_poly.pdbx_strand_id
1 'polypeptide(L)'
;MVQGNCAAKGNGKGNHGGGSRRPSSHRSRKCNLNRNGNDGRRTQQPGTKQESIKEEDEDEQYEPFPVLDKKHQQIILNVFRDTFSDVLFSDTFTSTLQAVKQALYEREFAKAFGDPEYLAVYTTRWSPTRALCYSSILSGIRKHLDSIIVEEEEEVVEVTTPLEGEQKQEEEEETETPKDDTEEDSLASQTANLSLSPPQKTTTPKLNILSIGGGPAELVALGSFLNQQPSKSLSGSITLLDSAPYSPLLSLLQTSLTTTPPISKYASAAAKAANVPLLSPASRISSNFIQQDALELGKEGFSRVLLADKKDKDVVPTLVTLLFTLNELFTSSGIGRTTKFLLDLTASLALGSLLLVVDSPGSYSETTVGKDASKKYPMAWLLDRVLLATDKHGKATAVVEGRKWRKLETRKSSWFRLAEGRGGEPGLDYPIGLENMRYQLHLYRLVDENAPEEEEDSEGSEGSDEE
;
A
#
# COMPACT_ATOMS: atom_id res chain seq x y z
N MET A 1 3.12 -11.62 12.79
CA MET A 1 1.88 -12.27 13.27
C MET A 1 0.75 -11.81 12.35
N VAL A 2 0.63 -12.40 11.15
CA VAL A 2 -0.42 -12.02 10.19
C VAL A 2 -1.68 -12.82 10.49
N GLN A 3 -2.38 -12.46 11.57
CA GLN A 3 -3.68 -13.04 11.90
C GLN A 3 -4.79 -12.12 11.37
N GLY A 4 -5.31 -12.44 10.18
CA GLY A 4 -6.70 -12.12 9.89
C GLY A 4 -7.56 -12.87 10.91
N ASN A 5 -8.40 -12.15 11.66
CA ASN A 5 -9.11 -12.74 12.78
C ASN A 5 -10.62 -12.78 12.52
N CYS A 6 -11.10 -14.00 12.26
CA CYS A 6 -12.51 -14.35 12.22
C CYS A 6 -13.20 -13.99 13.55
N ALA A 7 -14.10 -13.00 13.54
CA ALA A 7 -15.01 -12.77 14.66
C ALA A 7 -16.22 -13.72 14.55
N ALA A 8 -16.13 -14.90 15.15
CA ALA A 8 -17.24 -15.84 15.21
C ALA A 8 -18.39 -15.31 16.09
N LYS A 9 -19.61 -15.22 15.54
CA LYS A 9 -20.87 -15.07 16.29
C LYS A 9 -21.88 -16.13 15.88
N GLY A 10 -21.73 -17.34 16.43
CA GLY A 10 -22.77 -18.36 16.42
C GLY A 10 -23.60 -18.26 17.70
N ASN A 11 -24.83 -17.73 17.62
CA ASN A 11 -25.74 -17.64 18.76
C ASN A 11 -27.00 -18.47 18.52
N GLY A 12 -26.88 -19.80 18.70
CA GLY A 12 -27.97 -20.77 18.53
C GLY A 12 -28.42 -21.34 19.87
N LYS A 13 -29.64 -21.01 20.31
CA LYS A 13 -30.24 -21.58 21.52
C LYS A 13 -30.69 -23.03 21.28
N GLY A 14 -30.25 -23.95 22.13
CA GLY A 14 -30.77 -25.33 22.25
C GLY A 14 -30.92 -25.70 23.72
N ASN A 15 -32.09 -26.23 24.10
CA ASN A 15 -32.47 -26.54 25.49
C ASN A 15 -32.58 -28.06 25.70
N HIS A 16 -32.79 -28.48 26.96
CA HIS A 16 -32.89 -29.86 27.50
C HIS A 16 -31.53 -30.51 27.86
N GLY A 17 -31.36 -31.23 28.98
CA GLY A 17 -32.23 -31.36 30.17
C GLY A 17 -32.06 -32.70 30.93
N GLY A 18 -31.80 -32.64 32.25
CA GLY A 18 -32.17 -33.71 33.21
C GLY A 18 -31.08 -34.60 33.85
N GLY A 19 -31.26 -34.91 35.16
CA GLY A 19 -30.68 -36.07 35.87
C GLY A 19 -29.23 -35.93 36.38
N SER A 20 -28.90 -35.49 37.60
CA SER A 20 -29.24 -35.99 38.96
C SER A 20 -28.64 -37.37 39.33
N ARG A 21 -27.58 -37.39 40.15
CA ARG A 21 -27.54 -37.99 41.51
C ARG A 21 -26.13 -37.98 42.17
N ARG A 22 -26.08 -37.51 43.42
CA ARG A 22 -25.08 -37.84 44.48
C ARG A 22 -25.51 -39.14 45.19
N PRO A 23 -24.71 -39.85 46.04
CA PRO A 23 -23.78 -39.36 47.09
C PRO A 23 -22.37 -40.05 47.02
N SER A 24 -21.45 -40.09 48.00
CA SER A 24 -21.53 -39.84 49.45
C SER A 24 -20.23 -39.33 50.13
N SER A 25 -20.32 -39.17 51.45
CA SER A 25 -19.34 -38.87 52.50
C SER A 25 -18.17 -39.86 52.69
N HIS A 26 -17.04 -39.36 53.21
CA HIS A 26 -16.60 -39.68 54.59
C HIS A 26 -15.60 -38.64 55.17
N ARG A 27 -15.25 -38.78 56.46
CA ARG A 27 -14.91 -37.68 57.38
C ARG A 27 -13.60 -37.95 58.16
N SER A 28 -12.80 -36.91 58.40
CA SER A 28 -11.79 -36.81 59.52
C SER A 28 -10.53 -37.69 59.38
N ARG A 29 -9.29 -37.30 59.75
CA ARG A 29 -8.82 -36.55 60.94
C ARG A 29 -7.46 -35.85 60.71
N LYS A 30 -7.10 -34.91 61.59
CA LYS A 30 -5.76 -34.32 61.75
C LYS A 30 -4.77 -35.30 62.41
N CYS A 31 -3.47 -35.15 62.12
CA CYS A 31 -2.39 -35.29 63.10
C CYS A 31 -1.19 -34.40 62.71
N ASN A 32 -0.58 -33.75 63.71
CA ASN A 32 0.64 -32.94 63.59
C ASN A 32 1.84 -33.77 64.07
N LEU A 33 3.04 -33.51 63.55
CA LEU A 33 4.28 -33.77 64.30
C LEU A 33 5.43 -32.80 63.94
N ASN A 34 6.16 -32.46 65.00
CA ASN A 34 7.08 -31.34 65.22
C ASN A 34 8.26 -31.08 64.26
N ARG A 35 8.53 -29.77 64.12
CA ARG A 35 9.82 -29.05 64.37
C ARG A 35 11.17 -29.74 64.06
N ASN A 36 11.99 -29.05 63.27
CA ASN A 36 13.15 -28.32 63.80
C ASN A 36 13.44 -27.11 62.90
N GLY A 37 14.05 -26.05 63.45
CA GLY A 37 14.33 -24.81 62.71
C GLY A 37 15.81 -24.43 62.75
N ASN A 38 16.17 -23.39 62.01
CA ASN A 38 17.24 -22.49 62.43
C ASN A 38 17.02 -21.08 61.86
N ASP A 39 17.53 -20.08 62.58
CA ASP A 39 17.40 -18.66 62.25
C ASP A 39 18.34 -18.23 61.11
N GLY A 40 17.95 -17.21 60.36
CA GLY A 40 18.71 -16.74 59.19
C GLY A 40 18.20 -15.43 58.62
N ARG A 41 18.42 -14.32 59.32
CA ARG A 41 18.08 -12.96 58.84
C ARG A 41 18.65 -12.71 57.44
N ARG A 42 17.79 -12.40 56.48
CA ARG A 42 18.18 -11.69 55.25
C ARG A 42 17.39 -10.39 55.15
N THR A 43 18.11 -9.29 55.05
CA THR A 43 17.60 -7.93 55.00
C THR A 43 16.70 -7.71 53.79
N GLN A 44 15.52 -7.09 54.00
CA GLN A 44 14.72 -6.55 52.92
C GLN A 44 15.42 -5.30 52.36
N GLN A 45 15.68 -5.28 51.06
CA GLN A 45 15.85 -4.03 50.31
C GLN A 45 14.55 -3.73 49.56
N PRO A 46 14.17 -2.44 49.41
CA PRO A 46 12.88 -2.08 48.84
C PRO A 46 12.85 -2.40 47.34
N GLY A 47 11.77 -3.06 46.90
CA GLY A 47 11.56 -3.35 45.48
C GLY A 47 11.42 -2.06 44.67
N THR A 48 12.27 -1.91 43.66
CA THR A 48 12.11 -0.89 42.63
C THR A 48 10.79 -1.14 41.88
N LYS A 49 9.92 -0.14 41.83
CA LYS A 49 8.67 -0.21 41.06
C LYS A 49 9.01 -0.45 39.58
N GLN A 50 8.48 -1.53 39.01
CA GLN A 50 8.47 -1.72 37.57
C GLN A 50 7.42 -0.80 36.96
N GLU A 51 7.85 0.21 36.21
CA GLU A 51 6.97 0.89 35.25
C GLU A 51 6.76 -0.04 34.06
N SER A 52 5.63 -0.75 34.08
CA SER A 52 5.02 -1.23 32.85
C SER A 52 4.41 -0.03 32.15
N ILE A 53 4.85 0.25 30.93
CA ILE A 53 4.16 1.19 30.06
C ILE A 53 2.85 0.50 29.69
N LYS A 54 1.78 0.88 30.37
CA LYS A 54 0.42 0.58 29.91
C LYS A 54 0.13 1.58 28.81
N GLU A 55 -0.08 1.09 27.60
CA GLU A 55 -0.92 1.82 26.66
C GLU A 55 -2.34 1.72 27.22
N GLU A 56 -2.92 2.87 27.55
CA GLU A 56 -4.36 2.96 27.78
C GLU A 56 -5.00 2.92 26.39
N ASP A 57 -5.83 1.89 26.13
CA ASP A 57 -6.71 1.83 24.96
C ASP A 57 -7.81 2.90 25.12
N GLU A 58 -7.42 4.18 25.10
CA GLU A 58 -8.36 5.26 24.86
C GLU A 58 -8.85 5.12 23.41
N ASP A 59 -10.17 5.09 23.24
CA ASP A 59 -10.81 5.12 21.92
C ASP A 59 -10.62 6.52 21.29
N GLU A 60 -9.40 6.84 20.86
CA GLU A 60 -9.07 8.04 20.10
C GLU A 60 -9.91 8.06 18.80
N GLN A 61 -10.92 8.93 18.77
CA GLN A 61 -11.81 9.08 17.63
C GLN A 61 -11.18 10.01 16.59
N TYR A 62 -10.41 9.42 15.68
CA TYR A 62 -9.94 10.13 14.48
C TYR A 62 -11.11 10.38 13.52
N GLU A 63 -11.11 11.52 12.83
CA GLU A 63 -12.01 11.74 11.71
C GLU A 63 -11.84 10.62 10.66
N PRO A 64 -12.92 9.97 10.21
CA PRO A 64 -12.81 8.84 9.29
C PRO A 64 -12.28 9.32 7.93
N PHE A 65 -11.29 8.61 7.38
CA PHE A 65 -10.85 8.85 6.01
C PHE A 65 -12.00 8.64 5.00
N PRO A 66 -11.94 9.29 3.82
CA PRO A 66 -12.96 9.16 2.78
C PRO A 66 -13.27 7.69 2.45
N VAL A 67 -14.53 7.31 2.64
CA VAL A 67 -15.00 5.95 2.35
C VAL A 67 -15.32 5.87 0.86
N LEU A 68 -14.62 4.98 0.15
CA LEU A 68 -14.94 4.65 -1.24
C LEU A 68 -16.41 4.22 -1.37
N ASP A 69 -17.12 4.72 -2.38
CA ASP A 69 -18.48 4.27 -2.63
C ASP A 69 -18.51 2.77 -3.03
N LYS A 70 -19.64 2.11 -2.78
CA LYS A 70 -19.80 0.66 -3.01
C LYS A 70 -19.52 0.23 -4.45
N LYS A 71 -19.85 1.06 -5.46
CA LYS A 71 -19.61 0.75 -6.87
C LYS A 71 -18.12 0.82 -7.17
N HIS A 72 -17.41 1.83 -6.66
CA HIS A 72 -15.95 1.93 -6.82
C HIS A 72 -15.21 0.82 -6.07
N GLN A 73 -15.65 0.45 -4.87
CA GLN A 73 -15.12 -0.73 -4.17
C GLN A 73 -15.30 -1.99 -5.02
N GLN A 74 -16.47 -2.20 -5.65
CA GLN A 74 -16.70 -3.35 -6.52
C GLN A 74 -15.81 -3.34 -7.78
N ILE A 75 -15.53 -2.17 -8.38
CA ILE A 75 -14.63 -2.08 -9.54
C ILE A 75 -13.21 -2.54 -9.15
N ILE A 76 -12.70 -2.12 -7.99
CA ILE A 76 -11.38 -2.55 -7.49
C ILE A 76 -11.35 -4.06 -7.22
N LEU A 77 -12.42 -4.63 -6.64
CA LEU A 77 -12.52 -6.07 -6.44
C LEU A 77 -12.60 -6.85 -7.76
N ASN A 78 -13.30 -6.32 -8.78
CA ASN A 78 -13.33 -6.91 -10.11
C ASN A 78 -11.93 -6.96 -10.74
N VAL A 79 -11.09 -5.93 -10.57
CA VAL A 79 -9.70 -5.96 -11.06
C VAL A 79 -8.96 -7.19 -10.52
N PHE A 80 -9.03 -7.47 -9.21
CA PHE A 80 -8.40 -8.68 -8.65
C PHE A 80 -9.09 -9.97 -9.12
N ARG A 81 -10.43 -10.01 -9.14
CA ARG A 81 -11.21 -11.19 -9.53
C ARG A 81 -10.91 -11.63 -10.95
N ASP A 82 -10.90 -10.67 -11.87
CA ASP A 82 -10.80 -10.91 -13.31
C ASP A 82 -9.33 -11.19 -13.71
N THR A 83 -8.36 -10.54 -13.04
CA THR A 83 -6.91 -10.79 -13.26
C THR A 83 -6.47 -12.17 -12.78
N PHE A 84 -7.06 -12.66 -11.69
CA PHE A 84 -6.64 -13.89 -11.01
C PHE A 84 -7.75 -14.93 -10.94
N SER A 85 -8.63 -14.97 -11.95
CA SER A 85 -9.75 -15.92 -12.03
C SER A 85 -9.27 -17.37 -11.92
N ASP A 86 -8.21 -17.72 -12.65
CA ASP A 86 -7.65 -19.08 -12.67
C ASP A 86 -7.12 -19.51 -11.30
N VAL A 87 -6.66 -18.56 -10.48
CA VAL A 87 -6.21 -18.79 -9.10
C VAL A 87 -7.40 -18.95 -8.16
N LEU A 88 -8.35 -18.01 -8.21
CA LEU A 88 -9.53 -17.97 -7.33
C LEU A 88 -10.48 -19.16 -7.53
N PHE A 89 -10.54 -19.71 -8.74
CA PHE A 89 -11.38 -20.85 -9.10
C PHE A 89 -10.60 -22.17 -9.24
N SER A 90 -9.31 -22.21 -8.87
CA SER A 90 -8.53 -23.45 -8.83
C SER A 90 -9.03 -24.42 -7.75
N ASP A 91 -9.09 -25.71 -8.09
CA ASP A 91 -9.33 -26.80 -7.12
C ASP A 91 -8.29 -26.82 -5.98
N THR A 92 -7.05 -26.35 -6.22
CA THR A 92 -6.00 -26.28 -5.19
C THR A 92 -6.11 -25.08 -4.25
N PHE A 93 -6.91 -24.06 -4.61
CA PHE A 93 -6.91 -22.75 -3.94
C PHE A 93 -7.07 -22.88 -2.41
N THR A 94 -8.01 -23.71 -1.96
CA THR A 94 -8.29 -23.86 -0.52
C THR A 94 -7.13 -24.51 0.22
N SER A 95 -6.50 -25.56 -0.33
CA SER A 95 -5.32 -26.19 0.27
C SER A 95 -4.12 -25.25 0.31
N THR A 96 -3.83 -24.58 -0.81
CA THR A 96 -2.72 -23.63 -0.92
C THR A 96 -2.90 -22.46 0.04
N LEU A 97 -4.13 -21.94 0.18
CA LEU A 97 -4.44 -20.86 1.13
C LEU A 97 -4.20 -21.27 2.60
N GLN A 98 -4.50 -22.51 2.99
CA GLN A 98 -4.20 -22.97 4.34
C GLN A 98 -2.69 -23.14 4.57
N ALA A 99 -1.94 -23.60 3.57
CA ALA A 99 -0.48 -23.68 3.65
C ALA A 99 0.19 -22.30 3.78
N VAL A 100 -0.28 -21.30 3.02
CA VAL A 100 0.14 -19.89 3.16
C VAL A 100 -0.17 -19.36 4.56
N LYS A 101 -1.40 -19.57 5.08
CA LYS A 101 -1.77 -19.17 6.45
C LYS A 101 -0.88 -19.81 7.51
N GLN A 102 -0.52 -21.08 7.35
CA GLN A 102 0.37 -21.78 8.27
C GLN A 102 1.78 -21.18 8.24
N ALA A 103 2.36 -20.96 7.05
CA ALA A 103 3.67 -20.33 6.91
C ALA A 103 3.72 -18.91 7.51
N LEU A 104 2.67 -18.10 7.31
CA LEU A 104 2.53 -16.76 7.92
C LEU A 104 2.37 -16.80 9.44
N TYR A 105 1.74 -17.85 9.98
CA TYR A 105 1.61 -18.06 11.42
C TYR A 105 2.95 -18.47 12.04
N GLU A 106 3.68 -19.36 11.38
CA GLU A 106 5.02 -19.85 11.77
C GLU A 106 6.14 -18.82 11.54
N ARG A 107 5.85 -17.72 10.83
CA ARG A 107 6.80 -16.68 10.38
C ARG A 107 7.82 -17.20 9.34
N GLU A 108 7.47 -18.23 8.60
CA GLU A 108 8.25 -18.76 7.48
C GLU A 108 8.01 -17.94 6.20
N PHE A 109 8.35 -16.66 6.22
CA PHE A 109 8.06 -15.71 5.12
C PHE A 109 8.65 -16.15 3.76
N ALA A 110 9.86 -16.70 3.76
CA ALA A 110 10.49 -17.23 2.56
C ALA A 110 9.70 -18.39 1.91
N LYS A 111 8.95 -19.17 2.70
CA LYS A 111 8.04 -20.23 2.23
C LYS A 111 6.67 -19.65 1.83
N ALA A 112 6.17 -18.65 2.56
CA ALA A 112 4.92 -17.98 2.24
C ALA A 112 4.97 -17.19 0.91
N PHE A 113 6.14 -16.67 0.55
CA PHE A 113 6.30 -15.74 -0.58
C PHE A 113 7.28 -16.20 -1.68
N GLY A 114 8.11 -17.21 -1.42
CA GLY A 114 9.08 -17.72 -2.41
C GLY A 114 8.47 -18.64 -3.48
N ASP A 115 7.30 -19.22 -3.21
CA ASP A 115 6.55 -20.05 -4.17
C ASP A 115 5.54 -19.17 -4.94
N PRO A 116 5.57 -19.14 -6.29
CA PRO A 116 4.63 -18.33 -7.09
C PRO A 116 3.15 -18.67 -6.92
N GLU A 117 2.78 -19.95 -6.66
CA GLU A 117 1.38 -20.32 -6.41
C GLU A 117 0.93 -19.74 -5.06
N TYR A 118 1.79 -19.84 -4.03
CA TYR A 118 1.53 -19.27 -2.72
C TYR A 118 1.43 -17.74 -2.79
N LEU A 119 2.29 -17.09 -3.57
CA LEU A 119 2.29 -15.64 -3.79
C LEU A 119 1.01 -15.16 -4.51
N ALA A 120 0.50 -15.93 -5.47
CA ALA A 120 -0.74 -15.65 -6.17
C ALA A 120 -1.98 -15.83 -5.27
N VAL A 121 -2.00 -16.90 -4.46
CA VAL A 121 -3.06 -17.14 -3.45
C VAL A 121 -3.02 -16.10 -2.33
N TYR A 122 -1.82 -15.66 -1.92
CA TYR A 122 -1.66 -14.54 -0.99
C TYR A 122 -2.21 -13.25 -1.60
N THR A 123 -1.81 -12.95 -2.84
CA THR A 123 -2.21 -11.75 -3.56
C THR A 123 -3.74 -11.66 -3.64
N THR A 124 -4.41 -12.73 -4.05
CA THR A 124 -5.87 -12.80 -4.21
C THR A 124 -6.65 -12.76 -2.90
N ARG A 125 -6.08 -13.22 -1.78
CA ARG A 125 -6.75 -13.23 -0.47
C ARG A 125 -6.57 -11.94 0.34
N TRP A 126 -5.41 -11.30 0.31
CA TRP A 126 -5.12 -10.15 1.20
C TRP A 126 -5.01 -8.80 0.47
N SER A 127 -4.61 -8.78 -0.81
CA SER A 127 -4.45 -7.52 -1.54
C SER A 127 -5.75 -6.77 -1.84
N PRO A 128 -6.92 -7.40 -2.10
CA PRO A 128 -8.14 -6.66 -2.43
C PRO A 128 -8.61 -5.73 -1.30
N THR A 129 -8.77 -6.24 -0.06
CA THR A 129 -9.10 -5.41 1.11
C THR A 129 -8.04 -4.33 1.35
N ARG A 130 -6.76 -4.67 1.20
CA ARG A 130 -5.65 -3.71 1.37
C ARG A 130 -5.72 -2.58 0.34
N ALA A 131 -5.91 -2.88 -0.94
CA ALA A 131 -6.05 -1.88 -2.00
C ALA A 131 -7.23 -0.93 -1.75
N LEU A 132 -8.37 -1.44 -1.29
CA LEU A 132 -9.53 -0.63 -0.89
C LEU A 132 -9.20 0.32 0.27
N CYS A 133 -8.52 -0.18 1.30
CA CYS A 133 -8.10 0.63 2.44
C CYS A 133 -7.04 1.67 2.04
N TYR A 134 -5.99 1.27 1.32
CA TYR A 134 -4.92 2.15 0.88
C TYR A 134 -5.43 3.26 -0.05
N SER A 135 -6.41 2.96 -0.92
CA SER A 135 -7.12 3.98 -1.70
C SER A 135 -7.78 5.05 -0.82
N SER A 136 -8.43 4.63 0.27
CA SER A 136 -9.06 5.54 1.25
C SER A 136 -8.00 6.34 2.02
N ILE A 137 -6.87 5.72 2.37
CA ILE A 137 -5.74 6.38 3.03
C ILE A 137 -5.12 7.44 2.11
N LEU A 138 -4.75 7.11 0.87
CA LEU A 138 -4.20 8.07 -0.11
C LEU A 138 -5.14 9.25 -0.34
N SER A 139 -6.46 9.00 -0.40
CA SER A 139 -7.47 10.05 -0.50
C SER A 139 -7.58 10.90 0.77
N GLY A 140 -7.40 10.30 1.94
CA GLY A 140 -7.41 10.98 3.24
C GLY A 140 -6.18 11.84 3.51
N ILE A 141 -4.98 11.38 3.12
CA ILE A 141 -3.74 12.16 3.25
C ILE A 141 -3.50 13.12 2.08
N ARG A 142 -4.53 13.39 1.25
CA ARG A 142 -4.44 14.18 0.02
C ARG A 142 -3.72 15.52 0.22
N LYS A 143 -4.05 16.27 1.27
CA LYS A 143 -3.41 17.54 1.63
C LYS A 143 -1.89 17.48 1.74
N HIS A 144 -1.34 16.31 2.11
CA HIS A 144 0.09 16.08 2.17
C HIS A 144 0.65 15.64 0.81
N LEU A 145 -0.10 14.84 0.05
CA LEU A 145 0.29 14.43 -1.31
C LEU A 145 0.43 15.61 -2.27
N ASP A 146 -0.44 16.63 -2.18
CA ASP A 146 -0.36 17.83 -3.03
C ASP A 146 1.01 18.54 -2.93
N SER A 147 1.64 18.50 -1.76
CA SER A 147 2.97 19.11 -1.54
C SER A 147 4.16 18.32 -2.11
N ILE A 148 3.92 17.14 -2.68
CA ILE A 148 4.95 16.29 -3.32
C ILE A 148 4.61 15.91 -4.77
N ILE A 149 3.51 16.42 -5.31
CA ILE A 149 3.22 16.33 -6.74
C ILE A 149 4.20 17.26 -7.47
N VAL A 150 4.85 16.74 -8.50
CA VAL A 150 5.81 17.47 -9.33
C VAL A 150 5.29 17.58 -10.76
N GLU A 151 5.59 18.69 -11.43
CA GLU A 151 5.35 18.86 -12.86
C GLU A 151 6.51 18.20 -13.63
N GLU A 152 6.23 17.15 -14.40
CA GLU A 152 7.22 16.55 -15.32
C GLU A 152 6.93 17.01 -16.76
N GLU A 153 7.97 17.43 -17.49
CA GLU A 153 7.86 17.78 -18.92
C GLU A 153 7.75 16.50 -19.78
N GLU A 154 6.63 16.35 -20.51
CA GLU A 154 6.51 15.33 -21.55
C GLU A 154 6.85 15.92 -22.94
N GLU A 155 7.78 15.28 -23.66
CA GLU A 155 7.99 15.55 -25.09
C GLU A 155 6.93 14.83 -25.91
N VAL A 156 5.92 15.57 -26.38
CA VAL A 156 4.90 15.05 -27.29
C VAL A 156 5.50 14.89 -28.69
N VAL A 157 5.77 13.65 -29.09
CA VAL A 157 6.07 13.32 -30.49
C VAL A 157 4.75 13.22 -31.25
N GLU A 158 4.36 14.31 -31.90
CA GLU A 158 3.12 14.38 -32.69
C GLU A 158 3.26 13.55 -33.98
N VAL A 159 2.87 12.27 -33.92
CA VAL A 159 2.81 11.40 -35.11
C VAL A 159 1.54 11.73 -35.90
N THR A 160 1.64 12.73 -36.77
CA THR A 160 0.60 12.99 -37.79
C THR A 160 0.61 11.87 -38.83
N THR A 161 -0.31 10.91 -38.72
CA THR A 161 -0.55 9.96 -39.81
C THR A 161 -1.21 10.68 -40.99
N PRO A 162 -0.74 10.49 -42.24
CA PRO A 162 -1.42 11.02 -43.41
C PRO A 162 -2.81 10.41 -43.56
N LEU A 163 -3.83 11.25 -43.75
CA LEU A 163 -5.16 10.80 -44.15
C LEU A 163 -5.15 10.52 -45.66
N GLU A 164 -4.81 9.30 -46.04
CA GLU A 164 -4.92 8.85 -47.42
C GLU A 164 -6.36 8.49 -47.80
N GLY A 165 -6.89 9.22 -48.78
CA GLY A 165 -7.45 8.63 -49.99
C GLY A 165 -8.76 7.84 -49.88
N GLU A 166 -9.83 8.42 -50.43
CA GLU A 166 -11.08 7.72 -50.70
C GLU A 166 -10.87 6.45 -51.55
N GLN A 167 -11.49 5.34 -51.15
CA GLN A 167 -11.55 4.13 -51.98
C GLN A 167 -12.41 4.38 -53.22
N LYS A 168 -11.83 4.23 -54.42
CA LYS A 168 -12.55 4.03 -55.67
C LYS A 168 -12.34 2.62 -56.20
N GLN A 169 -13.40 2.09 -56.81
CA GLN A 169 -13.53 0.70 -57.23
C GLN A 169 -12.63 0.38 -58.43
N GLU A 170 -12.15 -0.86 -58.47
CA GLU A 170 -11.55 -1.49 -59.64
C GLU A 170 -12.67 -1.91 -60.61
N GLU A 171 -12.56 -1.52 -61.87
CA GLU A 171 -13.21 -2.18 -63.03
C GLU A 171 -12.20 -2.22 -64.19
N GLU A 172 -12.46 -3.12 -65.15
CA GLU A 172 -11.42 -3.89 -65.85
C GLU A 172 -10.75 -3.20 -67.06
N GLU A 173 -9.61 -3.78 -67.44
CA GLU A 173 -8.74 -3.46 -68.56
C GLU A 173 -9.29 -3.97 -69.90
N GLU A 174 -9.22 -3.16 -70.99
CA GLU A 174 -8.81 -3.66 -72.32
C GLU A 174 -8.45 -2.54 -73.34
N THR A 175 -7.17 -2.57 -73.76
CA THR A 175 -6.60 -2.26 -75.10
C THR A 175 -7.19 -1.17 -76.02
N GLU A 176 -6.35 -0.19 -76.44
CA GLU A 176 -5.70 -0.16 -77.77
C GLU A 176 -4.63 0.98 -77.91
N THR A 177 -3.82 0.94 -78.98
CA THR A 177 -2.58 1.75 -79.20
C THR A 177 -2.71 2.66 -80.45
N PRO A 178 -1.67 3.38 -80.95
CA PRO A 178 -0.73 4.37 -80.35
C PRO A 178 -0.69 5.71 -81.15
N LYS A 179 0.13 6.71 -80.72
CA LYS A 179 0.69 7.92 -81.42
C LYS A 179 0.75 9.15 -80.48
N ASP A 180 1.59 10.18 -80.62
CA ASP A 180 2.90 10.37 -81.30
C ASP A 180 3.57 11.63 -80.69
N ASP A 181 4.88 11.81 -80.93
CA ASP A 181 5.65 13.09 -80.91
C ASP A 181 5.83 14.01 -79.66
N THR A 182 7.14 14.31 -79.45
CA THR A 182 7.79 15.61 -79.06
C THR A 182 7.86 16.16 -77.62
N GLU A 183 9.13 16.44 -77.22
CA GLU A 183 9.66 17.63 -76.49
C GLU A 183 9.14 17.96 -75.08
N GLU A 184 9.88 18.53 -74.13
CA GLU A 184 11.30 18.68 -73.77
C GLU A 184 11.28 19.34 -72.36
N ASP A 185 12.36 19.19 -71.58
CA ASP A 185 12.81 20.05 -70.46
C ASP A 185 11.85 20.52 -69.33
N SER A 186 12.16 20.15 -68.07
CA SER A 186 12.78 21.10 -67.09
C SER A 186 12.72 20.63 -65.63
N LEU A 187 13.82 20.88 -64.90
CA LEU A 187 13.87 20.77 -63.43
C LEU A 187 13.10 21.92 -62.79
N ALA A 188 12.18 21.61 -61.87
CA ALA A 188 11.71 22.57 -60.86
C ALA A 188 11.52 21.88 -59.50
N SER A 189 12.38 22.20 -58.53
CA SER A 189 12.31 21.70 -57.16
C SER A 189 11.02 22.14 -56.47
N GLN A 190 10.23 21.18 -56.00
CA GLN A 190 9.15 21.43 -55.03
C GLN A 190 9.57 20.94 -53.64
N THR A 191 10.40 21.73 -52.96
CA THR A 191 10.53 21.61 -51.50
C THR A 191 9.26 22.17 -50.86
N ALA A 192 8.30 21.31 -50.57
CA ALA A 192 7.12 21.68 -49.80
C ALA A 192 7.53 22.18 -48.41
N ASN A 193 7.15 23.39 -48.06
CA ASN A 193 7.46 23.99 -46.76
C ASN A 193 6.68 23.27 -45.65
N LEU A 194 7.34 22.34 -44.96
CA LEU A 194 6.89 21.83 -43.67
C LEU A 194 6.97 22.97 -42.63
N SER A 195 5.83 23.63 -42.41
CA SER A 195 5.66 24.58 -41.31
C SER A 195 5.61 23.82 -39.98
N LEU A 196 6.79 23.46 -39.46
CA LEU A 196 6.92 22.88 -38.12
C LEU A 196 6.54 23.93 -37.08
N SER A 197 5.37 23.74 -36.46
CA SER A 197 5.03 24.38 -35.19
C SER A 197 6.12 24.04 -34.15
N PRO A 198 6.57 24.99 -33.32
CA PRO A 198 7.50 24.66 -32.24
C PRO A 198 6.83 23.65 -31.28
N PRO A 199 7.58 22.65 -30.76
CA PRO A 199 7.00 21.62 -29.90
C PRO A 199 6.38 22.25 -28.66
N GLN A 200 5.08 22.04 -28.46
CA GLN A 200 4.41 22.46 -27.24
C GLN A 200 4.87 21.55 -26.10
N LYS A 201 5.72 22.08 -25.22
CA LYS A 201 6.03 21.45 -23.94
C LYS A 201 4.76 21.38 -23.10
N THR A 202 4.24 20.18 -22.87
CA THR A 202 3.16 19.93 -21.92
C THR A 202 3.76 19.38 -20.64
N THR A 203 3.57 20.07 -19.52
CA THR A 203 3.85 19.47 -18.22
C THR A 203 2.67 18.63 -17.77
N THR A 204 2.93 17.53 -17.06
CA THR A 204 1.88 16.78 -16.37
C THR A 204 2.22 16.70 -14.87
N PRO A 205 1.25 17.01 -13.98
CA PRO A 205 1.43 16.79 -12.56
C PRO A 205 1.52 15.29 -12.30
N LYS A 206 2.51 14.87 -11.52
CA LYS A 206 2.83 13.47 -11.27
C LYS A 206 3.14 13.19 -9.81
N LEU A 207 2.55 12.12 -9.28
CA LEU A 207 2.86 11.58 -7.96
C LEU A 207 3.87 10.44 -8.08
N ASN A 208 5.01 10.56 -7.41
CA ASN A 208 6.05 9.52 -7.37
C ASN A 208 5.97 8.72 -6.05
N ILE A 209 5.91 7.38 -6.15
CA ILE A 209 5.79 6.45 -5.01
C ILE A 209 6.92 5.41 -5.04
N LEU A 210 7.51 5.14 -3.87
CA LEU A 210 8.37 3.98 -3.63
C LEU A 210 7.71 3.07 -2.59
N SER A 211 7.20 1.92 -3.02
CA SER A 211 6.63 0.90 -2.12
C SER A 211 7.69 -0.12 -1.75
N ILE A 212 7.86 -0.39 -0.44
CA ILE A 212 8.89 -1.29 0.07
C ILE A 212 8.23 -2.41 0.89
N GLY A 213 8.41 -3.67 0.46
CA GLY A 213 7.78 -4.86 1.03
C GLY A 213 6.26 -4.96 0.75
N GLY A 214 5.81 -4.24 -0.28
CA GLY A 214 4.44 -4.21 -0.77
C GLY A 214 4.44 -4.23 -2.30
N GLY A 215 3.26 -4.37 -2.93
CA GLY A 215 3.17 -4.57 -4.37
C GLY A 215 1.74 -4.51 -4.92
N PRO A 216 1.04 -5.65 -5.04
CA PRO A 216 -0.26 -5.71 -5.70
C PRO A 216 -1.32 -4.75 -5.15
N ALA A 217 -1.35 -4.52 -3.82
CA ALA A 217 -2.34 -3.66 -3.19
C ALA A 217 -2.05 -2.18 -3.43
N GLU A 218 -0.78 -1.79 -3.37
CA GLU A 218 -0.28 -0.43 -3.54
C GLU A 218 -0.43 0.05 -4.99
N LEU A 219 -0.12 -0.81 -5.95
CA LEU A 219 -0.32 -0.56 -7.39
C LEU A 219 -1.80 -0.27 -7.70
N VAL A 220 -2.72 -1.12 -7.22
CA VAL A 220 -4.15 -0.94 -7.45
C VAL A 220 -4.71 0.24 -6.65
N ALA A 221 -4.17 0.53 -5.46
CA ALA A 221 -4.54 1.70 -4.68
C ALA A 221 -4.13 3.02 -5.34
N LEU A 222 -2.94 3.09 -5.94
CA LEU A 222 -2.54 4.23 -6.78
C LEU A 222 -3.50 4.35 -7.98
N GLY A 223 -3.79 3.24 -8.67
CA GLY A 223 -4.72 3.24 -9.80
C GLY A 223 -6.12 3.79 -9.44
N SER A 224 -6.65 3.36 -8.30
CA SER A 224 -7.90 3.83 -7.71
C SER A 224 -7.85 5.30 -7.29
N PHE A 225 -6.76 5.76 -6.67
CA PHE A 225 -6.55 7.16 -6.31
C PHE A 225 -6.51 8.06 -7.55
N LEU A 226 -5.79 7.65 -8.60
CA LEU A 226 -5.73 8.36 -9.88
C LEU A 226 -7.08 8.39 -10.61
N ASN A 227 -7.89 7.34 -10.50
CA ASN A 227 -9.23 7.31 -11.10
C ASN A 227 -10.17 8.35 -10.44
N GLN A 228 -10.09 8.51 -9.12
CA GLN A 228 -10.95 9.42 -8.33
C GLN A 228 -10.56 10.90 -8.39
N GLN A 229 -9.56 11.26 -9.19
CA GLN A 229 -9.13 12.65 -9.33
C GLN A 229 -10.18 13.48 -10.08
N PRO A 230 -10.50 14.71 -9.62
CA PRO A 230 -11.45 15.59 -10.32
C PRO A 230 -11.03 15.90 -11.77
N SER A 231 -9.73 16.03 -12.01
CA SER A 231 -9.13 16.12 -13.35
C SER A 231 -8.38 14.83 -13.69
N LYS A 232 -8.40 14.45 -14.97
CA LYS A 232 -7.60 13.32 -15.49
C LYS A 232 -6.14 13.68 -15.79
N SER A 233 -5.68 14.85 -15.35
CA SER A 233 -4.32 15.35 -15.62
C SER A 233 -3.25 14.76 -14.71
N LEU A 234 -3.59 14.39 -13.47
CA LEU A 234 -2.63 13.77 -12.55
C LEU A 234 -2.23 12.38 -13.06
N SER A 235 -0.93 12.15 -13.22
CA SER A 235 -0.33 10.84 -13.45
C SER A 235 0.34 10.32 -12.16
N GLY A 236 0.75 9.05 -12.15
CA GLY A 236 1.51 8.49 -11.04
C GLY A 236 2.51 7.43 -11.48
N SER A 237 3.69 7.45 -10.87
CA SER A 237 4.69 6.38 -11.01
C SER A 237 4.88 5.68 -9.68
N ILE A 238 4.94 4.35 -9.70
CA ILE A 238 5.23 3.54 -8.52
C ILE A 238 6.37 2.55 -8.76
N THR A 239 7.47 2.73 -8.05
CA THR A 239 8.53 1.74 -7.95
C THR A 239 8.22 0.79 -6.79
N LEU A 240 8.16 -0.50 -7.09
CA LEU A 240 7.77 -1.57 -6.18
C LEU A 240 9.03 -2.40 -5.87
N LEU A 241 9.44 -2.40 -4.61
CA LEU A 241 10.66 -3.05 -4.13
C LEU A 241 10.31 -4.15 -3.13
N ASP A 242 10.57 -5.41 -3.49
CA ASP A 242 10.36 -6.57 -2.62
C ASP A 242 11.41 -7.66 -2.88
N SER A 243 11.63 -8.54 -1.91
CA SER A 243 12.42 -9.76 -2.07
C SER A 243 11.67 -10.86 -2.84
N ALA A 244 10.33 -10.89 -2.74
CA ALA A 244 9.47 -11.90 -3.36
C ALA A 244 9.25 -11.63 -4.86
N PRO A 245 9.09 -12.66 -5.71
CA PRO A 245 9.03 -12.54 -7.17
C PRO A 245 7.66 -12.05 -7.69
N TYR A 246 7.23 -10.85 -7.28
CA TYR A 246 5.92 -10.28 -7.67
C TYR A 246 5.77 -9.89 -9.14
N SER A 247 6.86 -9.79 -9.91
CA SER A 247 6.89 -9.27 -11.30
C SER A 247 5.74 -9.77 -12.21
N PRO A 248 5.42 -11.08 -12.29
CA PRO A 248 4.34 -11.56 -13.15
C PRO A 248 2.96 -11.06 -12.70
N LEU A 249 2.71 -11.05 -11.39
CA LEU A 249 1.43 -10.63 -10.80
C LEU A 249 1.20 -9.13 -10.96
N LEU A 250 2.26 -8.33 -10.85
CA LEU A 250 2.22 -6.88 -11.05
C LEU A 250 1.99 -6.50 -12.51
N SER A 251 2.65 -7.20 -13.45
CA SER A 251 2.47 -7.00 -14.89
C SER A 251 1.02 -7.27 -15.33
N LEU A 252 0.43 -8.35 -14.81
CA LEU A 252 -0.98 -8.67 -15.02
C LEU A 252 -1.90 -7.59 -14.44
N LEU A 253 -1.66 -7.13 -13.20
CA LEU A 253 -2.47 -6.09 -12.58
C LEU A 253 -2.38 -4.73 -13.29
N GLN A 254 -1.19 -4.27 -13.70
CA GLN A 254 -1.05 -3.02 -14.47
C GLN A 254 -1.81 -3.09 -15.81
N THR A 255 -1.80 -4.26 -16.45
CA THR A 255 -2.59 -4.52 -17.66
C THR A 255 -4.09 -4.41 -17.35
N SER A 256 -4.59 -5.09 -16.31
CA SER A 256 -6.01 -5.05 -15.92
C SER A 256 -6.49 -3.68 -15.44
N LEU A 257 -5.61 -2.84 -14.88
CA LEU A 257 -5.94 -1.46 -14.50
C LEU A 257 -6.24 -0.56 -15.71
N THR A 258 -5.65 -0.86 -16.87
CA THR A 258 -5.64 0.01 -18.05
C THR A 258 -6.34 -0.59 -19.29
N THR A 259 -6.69 -1.88 -19.26
CA THR A 259 -7.45 -2.57 -20.30
C THR A 259 -8.93 -2.69 -19.94
N THR A 260 -9.78 -2.81 -20.96
CA THR A 260 -11.23 -2.94 -20.78
C THR A 260 -11.55 -4.30 -20.16
N PRO A 261 -12.28 -4.38 -19.03
CA PRO A 261 -12.53 -5.66 -18.35
C PRO A 261 -13.27 -6.68 -19.23
N PRO A 262 -13.09 -7.99 -19.00
CA PRO A 262 -13.83 -9.03 -19.72
C PRO A 262 -15.33 -8.95 -19.40
N ILE A 263 -16.17 -8.95 -20.44
CA ILE A 263 -17.63 -8.89 -20.30
C ILE A 263 -18.31 -9.94 -21.18
N SER A 264 -19.42 -10.51 -20.69
CA SER A 264 -20.20 -11.49 -21.43
C SER A 264 -20.66 -10.96 -22.80
N LYS A 265 -20.56 -11.78 -23.84
CA LYS A 265 -21.11 -11.47 -25.18
C LYS A 265 -22.61 -11.15 -25.15
N TYR A 266 -23.34 -11.71 -24.17
CA TYR A 266 -24.78 -11.48 -23.94
C TYR A 266 -25.09 -10.30 -23.02
N ALA A 267 -24.08 -9.56 -22.54
CA ALA A 267 -24.32 -8.37 -21.72
C ALA A 267 -25.13 -7.30 -22.50
N SER A 268 -25.96 -6.56 -21.76
CA SER A 268 -26.80 -5.51 -22.32
C SER A 268 -25.98 -4.38 -22.95
N ALA A 269 -26.59 -3.62 -23.87
CA ALA A 269 -25.91 -2.46 -24.48
C ALA A 269 -25.43 -1.45 -23.43
N ALA A 270 -26.22 -1.21 -22.38
CA ALA A 270 -25.84 -0.34 -21.26
C ALA A 270 -24.64 -0.90 -20.46
N ALA A 271 -24.60 -2.21 -20.21
CA ALA A 271 -23.47 -2.84 -19.52
C ALA A 271 -22.19 -2.78 -20.36
N LYS A 272 -22.29 -2.99 -21.68
CA LYS A 272 -21.16 -2.85 -22.61
C LYS A 272 -20.66 -1.40 -22.70
N ALA A 273 -21.56 -0.42 -22.74
CA ALA A 273 -21.20 1.01 -22.76
C ALA A 273 -20.56 1.49 -21.45
N ALA A 274 -20.92 0.88 -20.31
CA ALA A 274 -20.32 1.15 -19.00
C ALA A 274 -19.02 0.36 -18.73
N ASN A 275 -18.63 -0.56 -19.61
CA ASN A 275 -17.45 -1.41 -19.45
C ASN A 275 -16.20 -0.68 -19.94
N VAL A 276 -15.54 0.02 -19.03
CA VAL A 276 -14.34 0.83 -19.28
C VAL A 276 -13.20 0.38 -18.36
N PRO A 277 -11.92 0.56 -18.75
CA PRO A 277 -10.79 0.36 -17.83
C PRO A 277 -10.90 1.27 -16.59
N LEU A 278 -10.28 0.86 -15.48
CA LEU A 278 -10.20 1.71 -14.29
C LEU A 278 -9.40 3.00 -14.58
N LEU A 279 -8.36 2.93 -15.41
CA LEU A 279 -7.59 4.08 -15.86
C LEU A 279 -7.54 4.22 -17.37
N SER A 280 -7.74 5.47 -17.82
CA SER A 280 -7.58 5.89 -19.20
C SER A 280 -7.15 7.37 -19.25
N PRO A 281 -6.16 7.75 -20.09
CA PRO A 281 -5.30 6.86 -20.88
C PRO A 281 -4.39 6.00 -20.00
N ALA A 282 -3.82 4.93 -20.56
CA ALA A 282 -2.95 4.00 -19.85
C ALA A 282 -1.67 4.68 -19.31
N SER A 283 -1.18 5.72 -20.00
CA SER A 283 -0.03 6.53 -19.59
C SER A 283 -0.19 7.25 -18.25
N ARG A 284 -1.41 7.35 -17.70
CA ARG A 284 -1.63 7.93 -16.36
C ARG A 284 -0.98 7.13 -15.23
N ILE A 285 -0.62 5.86 -15.45
CA ILE A 285 0.06 5.04 -14.45
C ILE A 285 1.26 4.29 -15.04
N SER A 286 2.42 4.46 -14.42
CA SER A 286 3.60 3.64 -14.66
C SER A 286 3.95 2.85 -13.40
N SER A 287 4.41 1.61 -13.55
CA SER A 287 5.04 0.88 -12.47
C SER A 287 6.33 0.23 -12.91
N ASN A 288 7.26 0.11 -11.97
CA ASN A 288 8.54 -0.56 -12.12
C ASN A 288 8.71 -1.50 -10.93
N PHE A 289 9.22 -2.72 -11.15
CA PHE A 289 9.40 -3.70 -10.09
C PHE A 289 10.86 -4.14 -9.97
N ILE A 290 11.41 -4.02 -8.76
CA ILE A 290 12.78 -4.34 -8.42
C ILE A 290 12.77 -5.46 -7.38
N GLN A 291 13.22 -6.65 -7.79
CA GLN A 291 13.31 -7.79 -6.88
C GLN A 291 14.64 -7.76 -6.09
N GLN A 292 14.65 -7.21 -4.89
CA GLN A 292 15.83 -7.12 -4.02
C GLN A 292 15.46 -6.95 -2.53
N ASP A 293 16.30 -7.47 -1.62
CA ASP A 293 16.18 -7.15 -0.19
C ASP A 293 16.52 -5.66 0.05
N ALA A 294 15.52 -4.89 0.47
CA ALA A 294 15.66 -3.49 0.84
C ALA A 294 16.70 -3.24 1.96
N LEU A 295 16.94 -4.24 2.80
CA LEU A 295 17.94 -4.19 3.88
C LEU A 295 19.38 -4.39 3.39
N GLU A 296 19.58 -4.70 2.10
CA GLU A 296 20.90 -4.92 1.48
C GLU A 296 21.27 -3.83 0.46
N LEU A 297 20.33 -2.96 0.08
CA LEU A 297 20.56 -1.88 -0.89
C LEU A 297 21.62 -0.86 -0.46
N GLY A 298 21.54 -0.38 0.79
CA GLY A 298 22.28 0.79 1.24
C GLY A 298 21.92 2.09 0.49
N LYS A 299 22.58 3.20 0.85
CA LYS A 299 22.33 4.54 0.26
C LYS A 299 22.41 4.54 -1.28
N GLU A 300 23.48 3.98 -1.85
CA GLU A 300 23.67 3.91 -3.30
C GLU A 300 22.66 2.99 -3.99
N GLY A 301 22.14 1.98 -3.29
CA GLY A 301 21.01 1.18 -3.76
C GLY A 301 19.73 2.01 -3.84
N PHE A 302 19.33 2.66 -2.75
CA PHE A 302 18.13 3.52 -2.74
C PHE A 302 18.23 4.68 -3.73
N SER A 303 19.39 5.31 -3.87
CA SER A 303 19.62 6.38 -4.85
C SER A 303 19.38 5.90 -6.28
N ARG A 304 19.79 4.67 -6.63
CA ARG A 304 19.47 4.07 -7.94
C ARG A 304 17.99 3.73 -8.09
N VAL A 305 17.36 3.20 -7.05
CA VAL A 305 15.91 2.88 -7.03
C VAL A 305 15.07 4.14 -7.26
N LEU A 306 15.40 5.26 -6.60
CA LEU A 306 14.68 6.55 -6.70
C LEU A 306 14.89 7.30 -8.02
N LEU A 307 15.84 6.85 -8.84
CA LEU A 307 16.21 7.41 -10.15
C LEU A 307 15.91 6.47 -11.32
N ALA A 308 15.41 5.25 -11.08
CA ALA A 308 15.39 4.16 -12.05
C ALA A 308 14.69 4.49 -13.39
N ASP A 309 13.68 5.36 -13.35
CA ASP A 309 12.86 5.75 -14.50
C ASP A 309 12.98 7.24 -14.88
N LYS A 310 13.95 7.98 -14.32
CA LYS A 310 14.11 9.43 -14.55
C LYS A 310 15.26 9.72 -15.52
N LYS A 311 14.95 10.49 -16.56
CA LYS A 311 15.95 11.02 -17.52
C LYS A 311 16.89 12.01 -16.82
N ASP A 312 16.31 12.91 -16.03
CA ASP A 312 17.05 13.84 -15.19
C ASP A 312 17.51 13.16 -13.91
N LYS A 313 18.76 13.44 -13.48
CA LYS A 313 19.41 12.75 -12.36
C LYS A 313 18.97 13.26 -10.98
N ASP A 314 17.86 14.00 -10.93
CA ASP A 314 17.38 14.65 -9.71
C ASP A 314 16.39 13.74 -8.98
N VAL A 315 16.67 13.52 -7.70
CA VAL A 315 15.71 12.89 -6.79
C VAL A 315 14.64 13.92 -6.48
N VAL A 316 13.38 13.55 -6.71
CA VAL A 316 12.21 14.41 -6.49
C VAL A 316 11.48 13.96 -5.22
N PRO A 317 10.67 14.83 -4.58
CA PRO A 317 9.82 14.44 -3.46
C PRO A 317 9.02 13.18 -3.78
N THR A 318 9.12 12.16 -2.93
CA THR A 318 8.56 10.83 -3.17
C THR A 318 7.75 10.39 -1.95
N LEU A 319 6.60 9.73 -2.16
CA LEU A 319 5.90 9.00 -1.12
C LEU A 319 6.53 7.62 -0.95
N VAL A 320 7.20 7.36 0.17
CA VAL A 320 7.65 6.02 0.53
C VAL A 320 6.57 5.33 1.36
N THR A 321 6.22 4.09 1.02
CA THR A 321 5.20 3.31 1.75
C THR A 321 5.77 2.05 2.38
N LEU A 322 5.54 1.89 3.69
CA LEU A 322 5.83 0.67 4.46
C LEU A 322 4.51 0.13 5.06
N LEU A 323 3.83 -0.75 4.32
CA LEU A 323 2.46 -1.17 4.65
C LEU A 323 2.41 -2.66 5.06
N PHE A 324 2.21 -2.92 6.36
CA PHE A 324 2.27 -4.23 7.02
C PHE A 324 3.65 -4.91 6.99
N THR A 325 4.73 -4.11 6.90
CA THR A 325 6.11 -4.58 6.79
C THR A 325 6.95 -4.35 8.05
N LEU A 326 6.56 -3.44 8.96
CA LEU A 326 7.37 -3.11 10.14
C LEU A 326 7.61 -4.34 11.02
N ASN A 327 6.58 -5.18 11.20
CA ASN A 327 6.73 -6.37 12.02
C ASN A 327 7.81 -7.32 11.47
N GLU A 328 7.93 -7.46 10.15
CA GLU A 328 8.94 -8.35 9.53
C GLU A 328 10.33 -7.74 9.66
N LEU A 329 10.48 -6.45 9.35
CA LEU A 329 11.75 -5.71 9.51
C LEU A 329 12.29 -5.82 10.94
N PHE A 330 11.51 -5.42 11.95
CA PHE A 330 11.97 -5.38 13.33
C PHE A 330 12.05 -6.75 14.03
N THR A 331 11.18 -7.74 13.70
CA THR A 331 11.23 -9.05 14.37
C THR A 331 12.13 -10.07 13.68
N SER A 332 12.19 -10.11 12.34
CA SER A 332 12.97 -11.09 11.59
C SER A 332 14.39 -10.60 11.34
N SER A 333 14.54 -9.34 10.88
CA SER A 333 15.83 -8.78 10.51
C SER A 333 16.52 -8.01 11.64
N GLY A 334 15.75 -7.66 12.68
CA GLY A 334 16.23 -7.04 13.90
C GLY A 334 16.44 -5.53 13.80
N ILE A 335 16.53 -4.91 14.98
CA ILE A 335 16.59 -3.45 15.13
C ILE A 335 17.78 -2.86 14.38
N GLY A 336 18.98 -3.43 14.52
CA GLY A 336 20.19 -2.87 13.90
C GLY A 336 20.12 -2.78 12.36
N ARG A 337 19.65 -3.84 11.68
CA ARG A 337 19.44 -3.81 10.22
C ARG A 337 18.34 -2.83 9.84
N THR A 338 17.23 -2.82 10.58
CA THR A 338 16.10 -1.91 10.31
C THR A 338 16.48 -0.44 10.50
N THR A 339 17.20 -0.10 11.58
CA THR A 339 17.74 1.23 11.82
C THR A 339 18.68 1.64 10.69
N LYS A 340 19.62 0.79 10.28
CA LYS A 340 20.51 1.10 9.15
C LYS A 340 19.71 1.35 7.85
N PHE A 341 18.75 0.50 7.53
CA PHE A 341 17.87 0.66 6.37
C PHE A 341 17.13 2.01 6.39
N LEU A 342 16.51 2.38 7.50
CA LEU A 342 15.80 3.66 7.64
C LEU A 342 16.75 4.86 7.48
N LEU A 343 17.98 4.79 8.00
CA LEU A 343 18.98 5.85 7.85
C LEU A 343 19.51 5.94 6.40
N ASP A 344 19.80 4.81 5.75
CA ASP A 344 20.24 4.76 4.35
C ASP A 344 19.15 5.31 3.39
N LEU A 345 17.89 4.97 3.65
CA LEU A 345 16.72 5.51 2.95
C LEU A 345 16.60 7.03 3.17
N THR A 346 16.70 7.49 4.41
CA THR A 346 16.65 8.93 4.77
C THR A 346 17.74 9.73 4.06
N ALA A 347 18.97 9.20 3.96
CA ALA A 347 20.08 9.82 3.25
C ALA A 347 19.89 9.92 1.72
N SER A 348 18.98 9.12 1.15
CA SER A 348 18.77 9.00 -0.30
C SER A 348 17.58 9.81 -0.82
N LEU A 349 16.69 10.27 0.06
CA LEU A 349 15.46 10.97 -0.29
C LEU A 349 15.66 12.49 -0.46
N ALA A 350 14.85 13.08 -1.34
CA ALA A 350 14.70 14.51 -1.47
C ALA A 350 13.95 15.11 -0.27
N LEU A 351 14.24 16.36 0.10
CA LEU A 351 13.43 17.11 1.05
C LEU A 351 11.97 17.22 0.55
N GLY A 352 11.03 17.33 1.48
CA GLY A 352 9.60 17.31 1.21
C GLY A 352 9.00 15.90 1.09
N SER A 353 9.81 14.87 0.79
CA SER A 353 9.37 13.47 0.69
C SER A 353 8.59 13.00 1.93
N LEU A 354 7.65 12.08 1.71
CA LEU A 354 6.80 11.53 2.75
C LEU A 354 7.16 10.09 3.04
N LEU A 355 7.05 9.69 4.31
CA LEU A 355 7.07 8.28 4.72
C LEU A 355 5.71 7.95 5.34
N LEU A 356 4.94 7.12 4.63
CA LEU A 356 3.67 6.58 5.11
C LEU A 356 3.89 5.16 5.62
N VAL A 357 3.57 4.95 6.89
CA VAL A 357 3.66 3.64 7.54
C VAL A 357 2.29 3.23 8.03
N VAL A 358 1.85 2.03 7.63
CA VAL A 358 0.56 1.45 8.03
C VAL A 358 0.82 0.04 8.49
N ASP A 359 0.36 -0.37 9.67
CA ASP A 359 0.53 -1.76 10.13
C ASP A 359 -0.65 -2.16 11.03
N SER A 360 -0.63 -3.38 11.58
CA SER A 360 -1.58 -3.84 12.58
C SER A 360 -1.41 -3.05 13.88
N PRO A 361 -2.47 -2.65 14.61
CA PRO A 361 -2.33 -1.96 15.89
C PRO A 361 -2.17 -2.94 17.07
N GLY A 362 -1.76 -2.41 18.23
CA GLY A 362 -1.66 -3.15 19.49
C GLY A 362 -0.65 -4.30 19.47
N SER A 363 -0.93 -5.37 20.22
CA SER A 363 0.01 -6.48 20.48
C SER A 363 0.47 -7.29 19.26
N TYR A 364 -0.12 -7.06 18.09
CA TYR A 364 0.35 -7.59 16.79
C TYR A 364 1.62 -6.89 16.29
N SER A 365 1.88 -5.67 16.78
CA SER A 365 3.03 -4.82 16.43
C SER A 365 3.90 -4.54 17.65
N GLU A 366 4.32 -5.60 18.33
CA GLU A 366 5.28 -5.55 19.45
C GLU A 366 6.50 -6.44 19.19
N THR A 367 7.68 -6.02 19.65
CA THR A 367 8.87 -6.89 19.73
C THR A 367 9.61 -6.74 21.06
N THR A 368 10.39 -7.76 21.41
CA THR A 368 11.30 -7.75 22.56
C THR A 368 12.64 -7.13 22.16
N VAL A 369 13.25 -6.36 23.06
CA VAL A 369 14.53 -5.67 22.81
C VAL A 369 15.62 -6.18 23.77
N GLY A 370 16.71 -6.69 23.21
CA GLY A 370 17.86 -7.18 23.98
C GLY A 370 17.67 -8.60 24.53
N LYS A 371 18.43 -8.94 25.58
CA LYS A 371 18.41 -10.29 26.20
C LYS A 371 17.20 -10.51 27.13
N ASP A 372 16.44 -9.46 27.44
CA ASP A 372 15.28 -9.54 28.31
C ASP A 372 14.01 -9.69 27.48
N ALA A 373 13.58 -10.94 27.30
CA ALA A 373 12.35 -11.27 26.58
C ALA A 373 11.06 -10.86 27.32
N SER A 374 11.14 -10.31 28.53
CA SER A 374 9.95 -9.86 29.28
C SER A 374 9.44 -8.48 28.85
N LYS A 375 10.31 -7.62 28.29
CA LYS A 375 9.92 -6.26 27.91
C LYS A 375 9.67 -6.15 26.40
N LYS A 376 8.41 -5.96 26.07
CA LYS A 376 7.92 -5.67 24.72
C LYS A 376 7.87 -4.16 24.46
N TYR A 377 7.99 -3.79 23.20
CA TYR A 377 7.96 -2.42 22.70
C TYR A 377 7.11 -2.35 21.44
N PRO A 378 6.18 -1.39 21.32
CA PRO A 378 5.45 -1.14 20.08
C PRO A 378 6.38 -0.81 18.91
N MET A 379 6.07 -1.29 17.71
CA MET A 379 6.88 -1.02 16.51
C MET A 379 6.87 0.48 16.14
N ALA A 380 5.74 1.15 16.33
CA ALA A 380 5.64 2.60 16.15
C ALA A 380 6.58 3.37 17.09
N TRP A 381 6.73 2.90 18.34
CA TRP A 381 7.68 3.48 19.29
C TRP A 381 9.14 3.24 18.86
N LEU A 382 9.47 2.06 18.32
CA LEU A 382 10.79 1.79 17.76
C LEU A 382 11.08 2.62 16.50
N LEU A 383 10.07 2.84 15.67
CA LEU A 383 10.16 3.70 14.49
C LEU A 383 10.43 5.16 14.90
N ASP A 384 9.63 5.72 15.82
CA ASP A 384 9.84 7.07 16.35
C ASP A 384 11.20 7.21 17.04
N ARG A 385 11.70 6.15 17.70
CA ARG A 385 13.06 6.13 18.28
C ARG A 385 14.19 6.14 17.25
N VAL A 386 13.94 5.78 15.99
CA VAL A 386 14.91 5.88 14.90
C VAL A 386 14.76 7.21 14.15
N LEU A 387 13.52 7.65 13.88
CA LEU A 387 13.25 8.80 13.01
C LEU A 387 13.18 10.15 13.76
N LEU A 388 12.77 10.15 15.03
CA LEU A 388 12.46 11.35 15.83
C LEU A 388 13.29 11.43 17.12
N ALA A 389 14.45 10.76 17.19
CA ALA A 389 15.30 10.81 18.38
C ALA A 389 15.76 12.24 18.67
N THR A 390 15.69 12.65 19.94
CA THR A 390 16.21 13.93 20.45
C THR A 390 17.25 13.71 21.55
N ASP A 391 18.06 14.73 21.83
CA ASP A 391 18.86 14.78 23.04
C ASP A 391 18.04 15.23 24.26
N LYS A 392 18.73 15.37 25.41
CA LYS A 392 18.18 15.86 26.68
C LYS A 392 17.72 17.32 26.68
N HIS A 393 18.00 18.07 25.60
CA HIS A 393 17.60 19.47 25.39
C HIS A 393 16.49 19.59 24.33
N GLY A 394 15.95 18.47 23.83
CA GLY A 394 14.94 18.45 22.78
C GLY A 394 15.50 18.67 21.37
N LYS A 395 16.82 18.80 21.20
CA LYS A 395 17.42 18.93 19.88
C LYS A 395 17.37 17.60 19.14
N ALA A 396 16.91 17.58 17.89
CA ALA A 396 16.94 16.40 17.04
C ALA A 396 18.36 15.80 16.95
N THR A 397 18.48 14.50 17.20
CA THR A 397 19.69 13.68 17.03
C THR A 397 19.53 12.64 15.92
N ALA A 398 18.29 12.31 15.52
CA ALA A 398 17.99 11.57 14.30
C ALA A 398 18.11 12.46 13.05
N VAL A 399 19.28 13.07 12.87
CA VAL A 399 19.62 13.89 11.69
C VAL A 399 20.55 13.11 10.78
N VAL A 400 20.21 13.02 9.49
CA VAL A 400 20.97 12.31 8.47
C VAL A 400 21.29 13.27 7.33
N GLU A 401 22.57 13.63 7.17
CA GLU A 401 23.04 14.53 6.10
C GLU A 401 22.20 15.82 5.99
N GLY A 402 22.01 16.52 7.10
CA GLY A 402 21.24 17.77 7.16
C GLY A 402 19.71 17.59 7.07
N ARG A 403 19.18 16.37 7.15
CA ARG A 403 17.74 16.08 7.06
C ARG A 403 17.21 15.49 8.37
N LYS A 404 16.02 15.91 8.81
CA LYS A 404 15.27 15.33 9.95
C LYS A 404 13.87 14.91 9.49
N TRP A 405 13.27 13.92 10.13
CA TRP A 405 11.84 13.63 9.95
C TRP A 405 11.01 14.49 10.90
N ARG A 406 9.90 15.03 10.42
CA ARG A 406 8.81 15.61 11.22
C ARG A 406 7.59 14.70 11.12
N LYS A 407 6.91 14.40 12.24
CA LYS A 407 5.66 13.65 12.23
C LYS A 407 4.51 14.58 11.79
N LEU A 408 3.65 14.12 10.89
CA LEU A 408 2.51 14.89 10.36
C LEU A 408 1.16 14.37 10.89
N GLU A 409 1.00 13.05 10.93
CA GLU A 409 -0.26 12.41 11.35
C GLU A 409 0.05 11.11 12.08
N THR A 410 -0.76 10.77 13.08
CA THR A 410 -0.74 9.48 13.76
C THR A 410 -2.16 9.01 14.05
N ARG A 411 -2.44 7.76 13.71
CA ARG A 411 -3.65 7.04 14.12
C ARG A 411 -3.23 5.73 14.78
N LYS A 412 -3.31 5.63 16.11
CA LYS A 412 -2.94 4.42 16.87
C LYS A 412 -3.83 3.23 16.54
N SER A 413 -5.07 3.48 16.14
CA SER A 413 -6.03 2.45 15.73
C SER A 413 -7.16 3.04 14.88
N SER A 414 -7.36 2.53 13.67
CA SER A 414 -8.47 2.87 12.79
C SER A 414 -9.05 1.61 12.14
N TRP A 415 -10.33 1.65 11.79
CA TRP A 415 -11.03 0.58 11.08
C TRP A 415 -11.33 0.99 9.64
N PHE A 416 -10.87 0.19 8.69
CA PHE A 416 -11.44 0.15 7.35
C PHE A 416 -12.57 -0.88 7.30
N ARG A 417 -13.74 -0.49 6.81
CA ARG A 417 -14.92 -1.33 6.68
C ARG A 417 -15.32 -1.48 5.21
N LEU A 418 -15.51 -2.72 4.78
CA LEU A 418 -16.06 -3.06 3.47
C LEU A 418 -17.49 -2.55 3.35
N ALA A 419 -17.91 -2.15 2.14
CA ALA A 419 -19.29 -1.73 1.90
C ALA A 419 -20.28 -2.89 2.10
N GLU A 420 -21.13 -2.78 3.11
CA GLU A 420 -22.23 -3.73 3.37
C GLU A 420 -23.42 -3.49 2.44
N GLY A 421 -24.19 -4.55 2.15
CA GLY A 421 -25.49 -4.44 1.50
C GLY A 421 -26.49 -3.74 2.43
N ARG A 422 -27.26 -2.77 1.91
CA ARG A 422 -28.33 -2.08 2.64
C ARG A 422 -29.67 -2.29 1.94
N GLY A 423 -30.77 -2.27 2.70
CA GLY A 423 -32.13 -2.30 2.13
C GLY A 423 -32.50 -3.56 1.33
N GLY A 424 -31.77 -4.67 1.51
CA GLY A 424 -31.95 -5.90 0.72
C GLY A 424 -31.06 -6.01 -0.52
N GLU A 425 -30.22 -5.01 -0.82
CA GLU A 425 -29.17 -5.17 -1.82
C GLU A 425 -28.12 -6.20 -1.36
N PRO A 426 -27.52 -6.98 -2.29
CA PRO A 426 -26.33 -7.78 -1.99
C PRO A 426 -25.15 -6.88 -1.55
N GLY A 427 -24.22 -7.46 -0.80
CA GLY A 427 -22.94 -6.82 -0.48
C GLY A 427 -22.00 -6.74 -1.68
N LEU A 428 -20.71 -6.56 -1.42
CA LEU A 428 -19.66 -6.71 -2.43
C LEU A 428 -19.57 -8.18 -2.90
N ASP A 429 -19.40 -8.37 -4.21
CA ASP A 429 -19.19 -9.66 -4.86
C ASP A 429 -17.68 -9.95 -4.99
N TYR A 430 -17.23 -11.07 -4.41
CA TYR A 430 -15.89 -11.60 -4.59
C TYR A 430 -15.93 -13.12 -4.31
N PRO A 431 -15.15 -13.97 -5.01
CA PRO A 431 -15.28 -15.44 -4.91
C PRO A 431 -15.00 -16.04 -3.52
N ILE A 432 -14.33 -15.28 -2.65
CA ILE A 432 -13.93 -15.69 -1.29
C ILE A 432 -14.28 -14.61 -0.27
N GLY A 433 -14.49 -15.01 0.98
CA GLY A 433 -14.78 -14.08 2.07
C GLY A 433 -13.65 -13.08 2.31
N LEU A 434 -13.97 -11.80 2.17
CA LEU A 434 -13.11 -10.67 2.52
C LEU A 434 -13.38 -10.21 3.96
N GLU A 435 -12.37 -9.62 4.59
CA GLU A 435 -12.41 -9.18 5.98
C GLU A 435 -12.29 -7.65 6.08
N ASN A 436 -12.86 -7.09 7.15
CA ASN A 436 -12.58 -5.71 7.56
C ASN A 436 -11.16 -5.61 8.13
N MET A 437 -10.50 -4.47 7.94
CA MET A 437 -9.10 -4.30 8.36
C MET A 437 -8.99 -3.27 9.48
N ARG A 438 -8.28 -3.62 10.57
CA ARG A 438 -7.86 -2.66 11.60
C ARG A 438 -6.39 -2.33 11.36
N TYR A 439 -6.03 -1.05 11.40
CA TYR A 439 -4.68 -0.58 11.14
C TYR A 439 -4.29 0.55 12.08
N GLN A 440 -2.99 0.75 12.30
CA GLN A 440 -2.40 2.01 12.75
C GLN A 440 -1.78 2.72 11.54
N LEU A 441 -1.65 4.05 11.60
CA LEU A 441 -1.01 4.88 10.59
C LEU A 441 -0.05 5.87 11.24
N HIS A 442 1.13 6.05 10.64
CA HIS A 442 2.05 7.13 10.96
C HIS A 442 2.54 7.75 9.65
N LEU A 443 2.41 9.07 9.53
CA LEU A 443 2.90 9.83 8.37
C LEU A 443 3.98 10.80 8.84
N TYR A 444 5.09 10.85 8.10
CA TYR A 444 6.23 11.72 8.37
C TYR A 444 6.62 12.49 7.10
N ARG A 445 7.15 13.71 7.25
CA ARG A 445 7.79 14.50 6.20
C ARG A 445 9.29 14.61 6.45
N LEU A 446 10.10 14.46 5.41
CA LEU A 446 11.52 14.74 5.45
C LEU A 446 11.76 16.24 5.25
N VAL A 447 12.38 16.90 6.22
CA VAL A 447 12.65 18.35 6.20
C VAL A 447 14.12 18.64 6.48
N ASP A 448 14.58 19.84 6.14
CA ASP A 448 15.92 20.31 6.52
C ASP A 448 16.07 20.31 8.05
N GLU A 449 17.26 20.03 8.58
CA GLU A 449 17.52 20.04 10.02
C GLU A 449 17.20 21.40 10.66
N ASN A 450 17.37 22.48 9.89
CA ASN A 450 17.13 23.87 10.27
C ASN A 450 15.72 24.36 9.94
N ALA A 451 14.87 23.50 9.35
CA ALA A 451 13.48 23.86 9.09
C ALA A 451 12.78 24.21 10.42
N PRO A 452 12.04 25.33 10.49
CA PRO A 452 11.30 25.70 11.69
C PRO A 452 10.30 24.60 12.05
N GLU A 453 9.94 24.50 13.32
CA GLU A 453 8.73 23.74 13.66
C GLU A 453 7.52 24.56 13.18
N GLU A 454 6.58 23.89 12.52
CA GLU A 454 5.30 24.49 12.18
C GLU A 454 4.50 24.62 13.49
N GLU A 455 3.93 25.80 13.75
CA GLU A 455 2.96 25.94 14.85
C GLU A 455 1.79 25.02 14.54
N GLU A 456 1.38 24.19 15.51
CA GLU A 456 0.14 23.41 15.34
C GLU A 456 -1.01 24.42 15.23
N ASP A 457 -1.68 24.46 14.08
CA ASP A 457 -2.89 25.27 13.86
C ASP A 457 -3.99 24.80 14.83
N SER A 458 -3.93 25.32 16.05
CA SER A 458 -4.94 25.14 17.07
C SER A 458 -6.14 26.03 16.75
N GLU A 459 -6.83 25.73 15.65
CA GLU A 459 -8.22 26.14 15.42
C GLU A 459 -9.13 25.40 16.41
N GLY A 460 -8.92 25.66 17.70
CA GLY A 460 -9.92 25.44 18.72
C GLY A 460 -11.10 26.35 18.39
N SER A 461 -12.30 25.78 18.36
CA SER A 461 -13.52 26.53 18.14
C SER A 461 -13.83 27.40 19.35
N GLU A 462 -13.17 28.56 19.47
CA GLU A 462 -13.70 29.68 20.22
C GLU A 462 -14.89 30.22 19.44
N GLY A 463 -16.07 29.66 19.74
CA GLY A 463 -17.33 30.25 19.32
C GLY A 463 -17.42 31.65 19.90
N SER A 464 -17.52 32.64 19.02
CA SER A 464 -17.79 34.01 19.39
C SER A 464 -19.20 34.12 19.99
N ASP A 465 -19.27 34.08 21.31
CA ASP A 465 -20.33 34.79 22.04
C ASP A 465 -20.11 36.32 21.85
N GLU A 466 -21.22 37.07 21.93
CA GLU A 466 -21.33 38.54 21.76
C GLU A 466 -21.24 39.04 20.29
N GLU A 467 -22.16 39.85 19.75
CA GLU A 467 -23.30 40.63 20.34
C GLU A 467 -24.68 40.27 19.73
#